data_AF-A0A2T4TJX4-F1
#
_entry.id   AF-A0A2T4TJX4-F1
#
_cell.length_a   1.000
_cell.length_b   1.000
_cell.length_c   1.000
_cell.angle_alpha   90.00
_cell.angle_beta   90.00
_cell.angle_gamma   90.00
#
_symmetry.space_group_name_H-M   'P 1'
#
loop_
_entity.id
_entity.type
_entity.pdbx_description
1 polymer ?
#
loop_
_entity_poly.entity_id
_entity_poly.type
_entity_poly.pdbx_seq_one_letter_code
_entity_poly.pdbx_strand_id
1 'polypeptide(L)'
;MPAEVFEYLTKTFNEDNITSKYKEYHKIFFLNEKNEDESLYGQARKICSKEVVVLAPGLHDTTCAHELFHALGLYHSFSSSNLHTFEKNKTDNIMDYSDISDKPIPVVATWQFQWNILQENLPTVEQWKENKRKREEKKKQINK
;
A
#
# COMPACT_ATOMS: atom_id res chain seq x y z
N MET A 1 14.84 1.00 -5.72
CA MET A 1 14.63 2.40 -6.15
C MET A 1 15.24 3.36 -5.13
N PRO A 2 15.91 4.44 -5.56
CA PRO A 2 16.49 5.43 -4.65
C PRO A 2 15.42 6.21 -3.86
N ALA A 3 15.76 6.69 -2.66
CA ALA A 3 14.85 7.44 -1.79
C ALA A 3 14.45 8.80 -2.40
N GLU A 4 15.35 9.37 -3.20
CA GLU A 4 15.23 10.63 -3.91
C GLU A 4 14.03 10.63 -4.88
N VAL A 5 13.70 9.48 -5.47
CA VAL A 5 12.52 9.33 -6.34
C VAL A 5 11.24 9.55 -5.54
N PHE A 6 11.12 8.91 -4.38
CA PHE A 6 9.97 9.10 -3.50
C PHE A 6 9.88 10.55 -3.01
N GLU A 7 11.01 11.16 -2.64
CA GLU A 7 11.03 12.56 -2.20
C GLU A 7 10.56 13.50 -3.30
N TYR A 8 11.07 13.33 -4.52
CA TYR A 8 10.67 14.12 -5.68
C TYR A 8 9.18 13.98 -5.97
N LEU A 9 8.67 12.75 -6.11
CA LEU A 9 7.26 12.50 -6.41
C LEU A 9 6.35 13.06 -5.32
N THR A 10 6.69 12.81 -4.06
CA THR A 10 5.92 13.27 -2.90
C THR A 10 5.89 14.78 -2.82
N LYS A 11 7.05 15.43 -2.99
CA LYS A 11 7.18 16.88 -2.93
C LYS A 11 6.36 17.53 -4.05
N THR A 12 6.60 17.12 -5.29
CA THR A 12 5.86 17.65 -6.46
C THR A 12 4.35 17.49 -6.29
N PHE A 13 3.89 16.30 -5.90
CA PHE A 13 2.46 16.03 -5.72
C PHE A 13 1.85 16.80 -4.54
N ASN A 14 2.60 17.03 -3.47
CA ASN A 14 2.08 17.73 -2.29
C ASN A 14 2.10 19.26 -2.46
N GLU A 15 3.05 19.81 -3.22
CA GLU A 15 3.20 21.26 -3.42
C GLU A 15 2.24 21.80 -4.50
N ASP A 16 1.78 20.96 -5.41
CA ASP A 16 0.80 21.33 -6.43
C ASP A 16 -0.59 21.65 -5.83
N ASN A 17 -1.20 22.73 -6.29
CA ASN A 17 -2.45 23.25 -5.74
C ASN A 17 -3.66 22.32 -5.99
N ILE A 18 -3.65 21.54 -7.07
CA ILE A 18 -4.71 20.59 -7.42
C ILE A 18 -4.60 19.33 -6.53
N THR A 19 -3.38 18.83 -6.32
CA THR A 19 -3.14 17.56 -5.63
C THR A 19 -2.84 17.69 -4.13
N SER A 20 -2.52 18.88 -3.63
CA SER A 20 -2.23 19.15 -2.22
C SER A 20 -3.33 18.68 -1.23
N LYS A 21 -4.59 18.63 -1.67
CA LYS A 21 -5.71 18.10 -0.87
C LYS A 21 -5.59 16.61 -0.53
N TYR A 22 -4.70 15.88 -1.21
CA TYR A 22 -4.44 14.46 -1.02
C TYR A 22 -3.18 14.17 -0.18
N LYS A 23 -2.56 15.19 0.43
CA LYS A 23 -1.34 15.05 1.26
C LYS A 23 -1.42 13.90 2.26
N GLU A 24 -2.58 13.74 2.90
CA GLU A 24 -2.78 12.76 3.96
C GLU A 24 -3.14 11.35 3.48
N TYR A 25 -3.36 11.15 2.18
CA TYR A 25 -3.74 9.86 1.61
C TYR A 25 -2.51 9.03 1.26
N HIS A 26 -2.69 7.71 1.17
CA HIS A 26 -1.73 6.84 0.50
C HIS A 26 -1.71 7.18 -0.99
N LYS A 27 -0.51 7.23 -1.57
CA LYS A 27 -0.24 7.58 -2.96
C LYS A 27 0.47 6.42 -3.60
N ILE A 28 -0.11 5.92 -4.69
CA ILE A 28 0.46 4.87 -5.51
C ILE A 28 0.79 5.51 -6.85
N PHE A 29 2.07 5.62 -7.16
CA PHE A 29 2.56 6.16 -8.42
C PHE A 29 2.84 5.00 -9.38
N PHE A 30 2.26 5.06 -10.57
CA PHE A 30 2.49 4.09 -11.62
C PHE A 30 3.45 4.69 -12.65
N LEU A 31 4.61 4.07 -12.81
CA LEU A 31 5.63 4.50 -13.78
C LEU A 31 5.73 3.42 -14.86
N ASN A 32 5.57 3.83 -16.12
CA ASN A 32 5.74 2.93 -17.26
C ASN A 32 7.23 2.77 -17.60
N GLU A 33 8.01 2.34 -16.61
CA GLU A 33 9.46 2.18 -16.66
C GLU A 33 9.85 0.82 -16.07
N LYS A 34 11.05 0.36 -16.39
CA LYS A 34 11.70 -0.80 -15.77
C LYS A 34 13.00 -0.35 -15.11
N ASN A 35 13.42 -1.04 -14.06
CA ASN A 35 14.78 -0.89 -13.53
C ASN A 35 15.81 -1.57 -14.44
N GLU A 36 17.09 -1.18 -14.30
CA GLU A 36 18.19 -1.64 -15.16
C GLU A 36 18.31 -3.17 -15.26
N ASP A 37 18.07 -3.87 -14.16
CA ASP A 37 18.13 -5.33 -14.05
C ASP A 37 16.74 -6.01 -14.15
N GLU A 38 15.69 -5.24 -14.45
CA GLU A 38 14.27 -5.68 -14.59
C GLU A 38 13.72 -6.49 -13.39
N SER A 39 14.41 -6.48 -12.25
CA SER A 39 14.08 -7.28 -11.07
C SER A 39 13.05 -6.65 -10.13
N LEU A 40 12.74 -5.36 -10.32
CA LEU A 40 11.91 -4.59 -9.41
C LEU A 40 10.58 -4.28 -10.06
N TYR A 41 9.51 -4.75 -9.43
CA TYR A 41 8.15 -4.59 -9.95
C TYR A 41 7.45 -3.41 -9.25
N GLY A 42 7.82 -3.13 -8.01
CA GLY A 42 7.33 -2.02 -7.22
C GLY A 42 8.14 -1.87 -5.94
N GLN A 43 7.89 -0.79 -5.22
CA GLN A 43 8.49 -0.53 -3.92
C GLN A 43 7.61 0.42 -3.11
N ALA A 44 7.33 0.06 -1.86
CA ALA A 44 6.93 1.02 -0.83
C ALA A 44 8.14 1.83 -0.35
N ARG A 45 7.95 3.12 -0.05
CA ARG A 45 9.05 3.97 0.46
C ARG A 45 9.74 3.36 1.67
N LYS A 46 8.93 2.81 2.58
CA LYS A 46 9.31 2.02 3.75
C LYS A 46 8.07 1.35 4.35
N ILE A 47 8.28 0.45 5.31
CA ILE A 47 7.20 -0.04 6.17
C ILE A 47 6.59 1.16 6.93
N CYS A 48 5.25 1.21 7.01
CA CYS A 48 4.52 2.33 7.59
C CYS A 48 4.85 3.68 6.90
N SER A 49 4.50 3.79 5.63
CA SER A 49 4.66 5.02 4.82
C SER A 49 3.40 5.31 4.00
N LYS A 50 3.36 6.46 3.32
CA LYS A 50 2.20 6.84 2.49
C LYS A 50 2.47 6.67 1.00
N GLU A 51 3.66 6.26 0.61
CA GLU A 51 4.10 6.32 -0.78
C GLU A 51 4.57 4.97 -1.30
N VAL A 52 4.01 4.61 -2.45
CA VAL A 52 4.30 3.40 -3.19
C VAL A 52 4.57 3.77 -4.64
N VAL A 53 5.56 3.12 -5.25
CA VAL A 53 5.79 3.17 -6.69
C VAL A 53 5.59 1.76 -7.25
N VAL A 54 4.85 1.65 -8.35
CA VAL A 54 4.70 0.43 -9.13
C VAL A 54 5.26 0.69 -10.53
N LEU A 55 6.17 -0.17 -10.95
CA LEU A 55 6.83 -0.12 -12.25
C LEU A 55 6.07 -0.96 -13.28
N ALA A 56 6.43 -0.81 -14.56
CA ALA A 56 5.75 -1.47 -15.68
C ALA A 56 5.56 -2.99 -15.49
N PRO A 57 6.55 -3.76 -14.98
CA PRO A 57 6.39 -5.20 -14.78
C PRO A 57 5.30 -5.57 -13.76
N GLY A 58 5.08 -4.74 -12.73
CA GLY A 58 4.13 -4.98 -11.64
C GLY A 58 2.72 -4.41 -11.87
N LEU A 59 2.42 -3.91 -13.07
CA LEU A 59 1.11 -3.31 -13.37
C LEU A 59 -0.02 -4.33 -13.54
N HIS A 60 0.31 -5.62 -13.65
CA HIS A 60 -0.62 -6.67 -14.04
C HIS A 60 -0.75 -7.82 -13.03
N ASP A 61 -0.12 -7.70 -11.86
CA ASP A 61 -0.09 -8.73 -10.82
C ASP A 61 -0.41 -8.16 -9.43
N THR A 62 -0.07 -8.90 -8.37
CA THR A 62 -0.32 -8.53 -6.98
C THR A 62 0.64 -7.48 -6.43
N THR A 63 1.62 -7.00 -7.19
CA THR A 63 2.65 -6.04 -6.75
C THR A 63 2.04 -4.79 -6.13
N CYS A 64 1.02 -4.20 -6.77
CA CYS A 64 0.39 -2.99 -6.24
C CYS A 64 -0.18 -3.21 -4.82
N ALA A 65 -0.79 -4.36 -4.58
CA ALA A 65 -1.33 -4.69 -3.27
C ALA A 65 -0.21 -5.05 -2.27
N HIS A 66 0.80 -5.81 -2.70
CA HIS A 66 1.98 -6.15 -1.89
C HIS A 66 2.70 -4.90 -1.35
N GLU A 67 3.01 -3.95 -2.24
CA GLU A 67 3.70 -2.73 -1.84
C GLU A 67 2.81 -1.80 -1.01
N LEU A 68 1.51 -1.71 -1.32
CA LEU A 68 0.58 -0.99 -0.46
C LEU A 68 0.53 -1.60 0.95
N PHE A 69 0.60 -2.92 1.07
CA PHE A 69 0.60 -3.59 2.36
C PHE A 69 1.86 -3.33 3.17
N HIS A 70 3.03 -3.22 2.52
CA HIS A 70 4.22 -2.68 3.18
C HIS A 70 4.00 -1.25 3.69
N ALA A 71 3.45 -0.36 2.85
CA ALA A 71 3.14 1.01 3.24
C ALA A 71 2.16 1.05 4.44
N LEU A 72 1.21 0.12 4.51
CA LEU A 72 0.26 -0.05 5.61
C LEU A 72 0.82 -0.79 6.84
N GLY A 73 2.06 -1.26 6.80
CA GLY A 73 2.77 -1.81 7.97
C GLY A 73 2.98 -3.32 7.98
N LEU A 74 2.62 -4.04 6.93
CA LEU A 74 2.88 -5.48 6.85
C LEU A 74 4.33 -5.76 6.45
N TYR A 75 4.94 -6.73 7.12
CA TYR A 75 6.21 -7.31 6.72
C TYR A 75 6.00 -8.54 5.85
N HIS A 76 7.05 -8.97 5.15
CA HIS A 76 7.09 -10.30 4.52
C HIS A 76 6.77 -11.40 5.54
N SER A 77 6.12 -12.46 5.08
CA SER A 77 5.85 -13.69 5.84
C SER A 77 7.11 -14.31 6.45
N PHE A 78 8.23 -14.22 5.75
CA PHE A 78 9.54 -14.76 6.11
C PHE A 78 10.44 -13.75 6.83
N SER A 79 9.93 -12.56 7.17
CA SER A 79 10.68 -11.58 7.96
C SER A 79 10.71 -11.97 9.44
N SER A 80 11.88 -11.80 10.08
CA SER A 80 12.04 -11.93 11.53
C SER A 80 11.40 -10.77 12.31
N SER A 81 11.00 -9.69 11.63
CA SER A 81 10.24 -8.58 12.23
C SER A 81 8.72 -8.83 12.25
N ASN A 82 8.26 -9.96 11.69
CA ASN A 82 6.86 -10.36 11.70
C ASN A 82 6.49 -11.05 13.02
N LEU A 83 5.22 -11.02 13.41
CA LEU A 83 4.72 -11.73 14.62
C LEU A 83 4.93 -13.24 14.49
N HIS A 84 4.77 -13.76 13.28
CA HIS A 84 5.00 -15.15 12.92
C HIS A 84 5.87 -15.19 11.66
N THR A 85 6.95 -15.97 11.71
CA THR A 85 7.86 -16.16 10.58
C THR A 85 7.62 -17.52 9.94
N PHE A 86 7.48 -17.53 8.61
CA PHE A 86 7.28 -18.73 7.81
C PHE A 86 8.42 -18.92 6.81
N GLU A 87 8.53 -20.13 6.25
CA GLU A 87 9.45 -20.39 5.17
C GLU A 87 8.99 -19.64 3.91
N LYS A 88 9.91 -18.91 3.27
CA LYS A 88 9.65 -18.16 2.05
C LYS A 88 9.14 -19.07 0.92
N ASN A 89 8.20 -18.56 0.12
CA ASN A 89 7.63 -19.23 -1.06
C ASN A 89 6.83 -20.52 -0.74
N LYS A 90 6.14 -20.57 0.40
CA LYS A 90 5.41 -21.79 0.86
C LYS A 90 3.94 -21.55 1.19
N THR A 91 3.46 -20.32 1.09
CA THR A 91 2.13 -19.91 1.54
C THR A 91 1.38 -19.17 0.44
N ASP A 92 0.07 -19.08 0.56
CA ASP A 92 -0.82 -18.27 -0.28
C ASP A 92 -0.92 -16.81 0.20
N ASN A 93 -0.04 -16.41 1.14
CA ASN A 93 -0.03 -15.06 1.67
C ASN A 93 0.55 -14.08 0.64
N ILE A 94 -0.13 -12.94 0.44
CA ILE A 94 0.31 -11.88 -0.47
C ILE A 94 1.72 -11.36 -0.19
N MET A 95 2.24 -11.53 1.03
CA MET A 95 3.56 -11.09 1.44
C MET A 95 4.67 -12.16 1.31
N ASP A 96 4.45 -13.29 0.63
CA ASP A 96 5.35 -14.46 0.63
C ASP A 96 6.11 -14.76 -0.68
N TYR A 97 5.80 -14.06 -1.78
CA TYR A 97 6.40 -14.25 -3.12
C TYR A 97 6.25 -15.65 -3.74
N SER A 98 5.31 -16.46 -3.22
CA SER A 98 5.15 -17.84 -3.70
C SER A 98 4.71 -17.92 -5.17
N ASP A 99 4.13 -16.87 -5.72
CA ASP A 99 3.66 -16.74 -7.10
C ASP A 99 4.81 -16.69 -8.12
N ILE A 100 5.99 -16.25 -7.70
CA ILE A 100 7.21 -16.19 -8.54
C ILE A 100 8.22 -17.31 -8.22
N SER A 101 7.81 -18.32 -7.44
CA SER A 101 8.65 -19.46 -7.08
C SER A 101 8.65 -20.56 -8.16
N ASP A 102 9.55 -21.54 -8.05
CA ASP A 102 9.62 -22.68 -8.97
C ASP A 102 8.32 -23.51 -9.03
N LYS A 103 7.54 -23.49 -7.95
CA LYS A 103 6.23 -24.13 -7.85
C LYS A 103 5.20 -23.09 -7.41
N PRO A 104 4.69 -22.27 -8.35
CA PRO A 104 3.86 -21.12 -8.01
C PRO A 104 2.64 -21.47 -7.17
N ILE A 105 2.45 -20.75 -6.06
CA ILE A 105 1.22 -20.75 -5.26
C ILE A 105 0.58 -19.37 -5.44
N PRO A 106 -0.70 -19.27 -5.82
CA PRO A 106 -1.39 -17.99 -5.90
C PRO A 106 -1.35 -17.25 -4.55
N VAL A 107 -0.85 -16.02 -4.55
CA VAL A 107 -0.74 -15.18 -3.36
C VAL A 107 -1.99 -14.29 -3.22
N VAL A 108 -3.05 -14.86 -2.64
CA VAL A 108 -4.41 -14.29 -2.67
C VAL A 108 -4.97 -13.89 -1.31
N ALA A 109 -4.24 -14.18 -0.23
CA ALA A 109 -4.74 -14.04 1.14
C ALA A 109 -3.86 -13.16 2.04
N THR A 110 -4.46 -12.69 3.13
CA THR A 110 -3.77 -12.19 4.32
C THR A 110 -4.14 -13.07 5.51
N TRP A 111 -3.27 -13.20 6.50
CA TRP A 111 -3.65 -13.83 7.76
C TRP A 111 -4.48 -12.89 8.65
N GLN A 112 -5.23 -13.46 9.60
CA GLN A 112 -6.11 -12.69 10.47
C GLN A 112 -5.37 -11.57 11.22
N PHE A 113 -4.16 -11.82 11.73
CA PHE A 113 -3.41 -10.79 12.46
C PHE A 113 -2.94 -9.65 11.54
N GLN A 114 -2.56 -9.95 10.30
CA GLN A 114 -2.22 -8.92 9.30
C GLN A 114 -3.47 -8.11 8.94
N TRP A 115 -4.61 -8.78 8.78
CA TRP A 115 -5.89 -8.12 8.52
C TRP A 115 -6.25 -7.13 9.64
N ASN A 116 -5.99 -7.48 10.90
CA ASN A 116 -6.19 -6.57 12.02
C ASN A 116 -5.29 -5.32 11.93
N ILE A 117 -4.02 -5.46 11.52
CA ILE A 117 -3.11 -4.33 11.30
C ILE A 117 -3.65 -3.41 10.19
N LEU A 118 -4.05 -3.98 9.06
CA LEU A 118 -4.59 -3.23 7.92
C LEU A 118 -5.87 -2.44 8.29
N GLN A 119 -6.65 -2.93 9.25
CA GLN A 119 -7.89 -2.31 9.69
C GLN A 119 -7.74 -1.37 10.90
N GLU A 120 -6.57 -1.30 11.54
CA GLU A 120 -6.39 -0.61 12.83
C GLU A 120 -6.85 0.87 12.78
N ASN A 121 -6.65 1.53 11.64
CA ASN A 121 -6.97 2.95 11.44
C ASN A 121 -8.23 3.17 10.57
N LEU A 122 -8.95 2.12 10.21
CA LEU A 122 -10.19 2.24 9.45
C LEU A 122 -11.38 2.50 10.39
N PRO A 123 -12.25 3.49 10.09
CA PRO A 123 -13.45 3.69 10.88
C PRO A 123 -14.37 2.48 10.72
N THR A 124 -15.02 2.08 11.81
CA THR A 124 -16.09 1.09 11.74
C THR A 124 -17.23 1.59 10.84
N VAL A 125 -18.12 0.69 10.40
CA VAL A 125 -19.29 1.06 9.61
C VAL A 125 -20.15 2.10 10.33
N GLU A 126 -20.31 1.98 11.64
CA GLU A 126 -21.03 2.92 12.49
C GLU A 126 -20.33 4.29 12.53
N GLN A 127 -19.01 4.30 12.78
CA GLN A 127 -18.22 5.52 12.80
C GLN A 127 -18.25 6.23 11.43
N TRP A 128 -18.19 5.47 10.35
CA TRP A 128 -18.28 6.01 8.99
C TRP A 128 -19.65 6.65 8.73
N LYS A 129 -20.75 5.99 9.11
CA LYS A 129 -22.12 6.52 8.97
C LYS A 129 -22.28 7.84 9.73
N GLU A 130 -21.79 7.88 10.97
CA GLU A 130 -21.86 9.08 11.80
C GLU A 130 -20.99 10.22 11.24
N ASN A 131 -19.76 9.91 10.81
CA ASN A 131 -18.87 10.90 10.17
C ASN A 131 -19.46 11.46 8.88
N LYS A 132 -20.14 10.62 8.09
CA LYS A 132 -20.85 11.05 6.88
C LYS A 132 -22.00 12.01 7.22
N ARG A 133 -22.84 11.67 8.19
CA ARG A 133 -23.94 12.53 8.66
C ARG A 133 -23.44 13.90 9.13
N LYS A 134 -22.40 13.93 9.96
CA LYS A 134 -21.76 15.18 10.43
C LYS A 134 -21.26 16.06 9.29
N ARG A 135 -20.64 15.46 8.25
CA ARG A 135 -20.18 16.19 7.06
C ARG A 135 -21.33 16.80 6.25
N GLU A 136 -22.45 16.08 6.12
CA GLU A 136 -23.64 16.56 5.42
C GLU A 136 -24.34 17.71 6.17
N GLU A 137 -24.45 17.61 7.50
CA GLU A 137 -25.00 18.67 8.35
C GLU A 137 -24.16 19.96 8.29
N LYS A 138 -22.83 19.82 8.34
CA LYS A 138 -21.91 20.96 8.23
C LYS A 138 -22.02 21.67 6.87
N LYS A 139 -22.21 20.93 5.77
CA LYS A 139 -22.45 21.51 4.44
C LYS A 139 -23.77 22.30 4.38
N LYS A 140 -24.83 21.81 5.03
CA LYS A 140 -26.12 22.52 5.09
C LYS A 140 -26.05 23.83 5.87
N GLN A 141 -25.22 23.90 6.92
CA GLN A 141 -25.01 25.11 7.71
C GLN A 141 -24.18 26.18 6.98
N ILE A 142 -23.28 25.79 6.09
CA ILE A 142 -22.45 26.72 5.31
C ILE A 142 -23.24 27.36 4.14
N ASN A 143 -24.26 26.66 3.62
CA ASN A 143 -25.07 27.12 2.49
C ASN A 143 -26.33 27.90 2.91
N LYS A 144 -26.40 28.37 4.15
CA LYS A 144 -27.53 29.12 4.72
C LYS A 144 -27.04 30.46 5.24
#